data_AF-A0A4U1HW40-F1
#
_entry.id   AF-A0A4U1HW40-F1
#
_cell.length_a   1.000
_cell.length_b   1.000
_cell.length_c   1.000
_cell.angle_alpha   90.00
_cell.angle_beta   90.00
_cell.angle_gamma   90.00
#
_symmetry.space_group_name_H-M   'P 1'
#
loop_
_entity.id
_entity.type
_entity.pdbx_description
1 polymer ?
#
loop_
_entity_poly.entity_id
_entity_poly.type
_entity_poly.pdbx_seq_one_letter_code
_entity_poly.pdbx_strand_id
1 'polypeptide(L)'
;MKRIVFTIGLLASSVVLAAGLPPEVVKLIPKGFEVLSYAAGPLDDGKRPGYLVVVHRHVDTRGEPSPRPLLIVTQNPGGTFKLAARNDAVVMHADDALQCDPFTDNGDSGLAIKDRYFTVQNEVACGQHWSDYITFHYDAGRRDWLFHKEIVQSSHLGDDPNGDALQADPAKVTKADSKHPVTFGQWRPEDWCREHKNDPACR
;
A
#
# COMPACT_ATOMS: atom_id res chain seq x y z
N MET A 1 6.79 45.91 -33.54
CA MET A 1 5.79 45.10 -32.79
C MET A 1 6.54 43.95 -32.11
N LYS A 2 6.76 44.01 -30.79
CA LYS A 2 7.51 42.99 -30.03
C LYS A 2 6.51 41.96 -29.47
N ARG A 3 6.67 40.70 -29.85
CA ARG A 3 5.84 39.57 -29.41
C ARG A 3 6.24 39.20 -27.98
N ILE A 4 5.28 39.24 -27.07
CA ILE A 4 5.40 38.75 -25.69
C ILE A 4 5.10 37.25 -25.74
N VAL A 5 6.09 36.43 -25.37
CA VAL A 5 5.91 34.98 -25.18
C VAL A 5 5.52 34.77 -23.71
N PHE A 6 4.30 34.31 -23.48
CA PHE A 6 3.86 33.82 -22.18
C PHE A 6 4.25 32.34 -22.07
N THR A 7 5.28 32.05 -21.28
CA THR A 7 5.57 30.68 -20.85
C THR A 7 4.63 30.35 -19.70
N ILE A 8 3.60 29.56 -19.97
CA ILE A 8 2.75 28.96 -18.93
C ILE A 8 3.54 27.78 -18.35
N GLY A 9 4.06 27.96 -17.13
CA GLY A 9 4.67 26.89 -16.35
C GLY A 9 3.58 25.98 -15.79
N LEU A 10 3.58 24.71 -16.22
CA LEU A 10 2.77 23.64 -15.65
C LEU A 10 3.40 23.26 -14.30
N LEU A 11 2.81 23.70 -13.18
CA LEU A 11 3.26 23.34 -11.84
C LEU A 11 2.65 21.98 -11.43
N ALA A 12 3.57 21.10 -11.03
CA ALA A 12 3.45 19.72 -10.57
C ALA A 12 2.17 19.34 -9.78
N SER A 13 1.56 18.22 -10.17
CA SER A 13 0.37 17.63 -9.55
C SER A 13 0.61 16.96 -8.17
N SER A 14 1.84 16.90 -7.65
CA SER A 14 2.14 16.17 -6.41
C SER A 14 1.67 16.85 -5.11
N VAL A 15 1.30 18.13 -5.14
CA VAL A 15 1.00 18.91 -3.91
C VAL A 15 -0.36 18.55 -3.29
N VAL A 16 -1.29 18.00 -4.08
CA VAL A 16 -2.70 17.85 -3.66
C VAL A 16 -2.93 16.69 -2.69
N LEU A 17 -2.18 15.59 -2.81
CA LEU A 17 -2.39 14.38 -1.99
C LEU A 17 -1.91 14.53 -0.54
N ALA A 18 -0.81 15.25 -0.29
CA ALA A 18 -0.31 15.51 1.06
C ALA A 18 -1.18 16.51 1.85
N ALA A 19 -2.06 17.27 1.18
CA ALA A 19 -2.81 18.36 1.80
C ALA A 19 -3.79 17.90 2.90
N GLY A 20 -4.16 16.63 2.92
CA GLY A 20 -5.05 16.06 3.94
C GLY A 20 -4.35 15.42 5.15
N LEU A 21 -3.01 15.35 5.16
CA LEU A 21 -2.24 14.85 6.30
C LEU A 21 -1.85 15.98 7.27
N PRO A 22 -1.78 15.72 8.60
CA PRO A 22 -1.20 16.68 9.53
C PRO A 22 0.25 17.01 9.14
N PRO A 23 0.70 18.28 9.21
CA PRO A 23 2.07 18.66 8.86
C PRO A 23 3.14 17.88 9.64
N GLU A 24 2.87 17.51 10.89
CA GLU A 24 3.77 16.69 11.70
C GLU A 24 3.89 15.25 11.19
N VAL A 25 2.86 14.70 10.54
CA VAL A 25 2.93 13.41 9.85
C VAL A 25 3.81 13.53 8.60
N VAL A 26 3.65 14.62 7.84
CA VAL A 26 4.48 14.89 6.65
C VAL A 26 5.97 15.00 7.01
N LYS A 27 6.31 15.53 8.20
CA LYS A 27 7.71 15.57 8.68
C LYS A 27 8.32 14.20 8.98
N LEU A 28 7.50 13.15 9.15
CA LEU A 28 7.95 11.78 9.38
C LEU A 28 8.22 11.02 8.08
N ILE A 29 7.90 11.60 6.92
CA ILE A 29 8.14 10.99 5.62
C ILE A 29 9.66 10.92 5.38
N PRO A 30 10.21 9.75 5.00
CA PRO A 30 11.63 9.60 4.72
C PRO A 30 12.10 10.57 3.63
N LYS A 31 13.31 11.11 3.77
CA LYS A 31 13.90 12.00 2.76
C LYS A 31 13.95 11.33 1.39
N GLY A 32 13.59 12.08 0.35
CA GLY A 32 13.56 11.58 -1.03
C GLY A 32 12.31 10.79 -1.40
N PHE A 33 11.34 10.69 -0.48
CA PHE A 33 10.02 10.15 -0.74
C PHE A 33 8.95 11.25 -0.67
N GLU A 34 7.87 11.04 -1.41
CA GLU A 34 6.64 11.83 -1.40
C GLU A 34 5.43 10.90 -1.15
N VAL A 35 4.30 11.48 -0.75
CA VAL A 35 3.10 10.72 -0.37
C VAL A 35 2.39 10.26 -1.64
N LEU A 36 2.20 8.95 -1.78
CA LEU A 36 1.45 8.33 -2.87
C LEU A 36 -0.04 8.22 -2.52
N SER A 37 -0.35 7.69 -1.34
CA SER A 37 -1.71 7.49 -0.83
C SER A 37 -1.70 7.49 0.70
N TYR A 38 -2.84 7.78 1.33
CA TYR A 38 -2.99 7.64 2.77
C TYR A 38 -4.41 7.27 3.18
N ALA A 39 -4.53 6.67 4.36
CA ALA A 39 -5.80 6.45 5.05
C ALA A 39 -5.66 6.81 6.53
N ALA A 40 -6.71 7.36 7.13
CA ALA A 40 -6.76 7.71 8.54
C ALA A 40 -7.87 6.92 9.22
N GLY A 41 -7.60 6.39 10.41
CA GLY A 41 -8.58 5.59 11.14
C GLY A 41 -8.02 4.99 12.42
N PRO A 42 -8.84 4.22 13.15
CA PRO A 42 -8.36 3.46 14.30
C PRO A 42 -7.30 2.45 13.82
N LEU A 43 -6.10 2.50 14.41
CA LEU A 43 -5.02 1.54 14.11
C LEU A 43 -4.52 0.84 15.37
N ASP A 44 -4.88 1.33 16.57
CA ASP A 44 -4.55 0.72 17.84
C ASP A 44 -5.72 0.88 18.84
N ASP A 45 -5.51 0.55 20.11
CA ASP A 45 -6.52 0.72 21.16
C ASP A 45 -6.72 2.19 21.60
N GLY A 46 -5.99 3.12 20.98
CA GLY A 46 -6.10 4.54 21.21
C GLY A 46 -7.39 5.12 20.66
N LYS A 47 -7.85 6.22 21.28
CA LYS A 47 -9.01 7.00 20.81
C LYS A 47 -8.67 7.96 19.66
N ARG A 48 -7.40 8.04 19.27
CA ARG A 48 -6.90 8.97 18.25
C ARG A 48 -6.66 8.19 16.96
N PRO A 49 -6.98 8.77 15.80
CA PRO A 49 -6.69 8.11 14.54
C PRO A 49 -5.18 7.96 14.36
N GLY A 50 -4.77 6.81 13.83
CA GLY A 50 -3.49 6.62 13.18
C GLY A 50 -3.60 6.88 11.68
N TYR A 51 -2.46 6.89 11.02
CA TYR A 51 -2.34 7.10 9.59
C TYR A 51 -1.56 5.96 8.96
N LEU A 52 -2.12 5.38 7.91
CA LEU A 52 -1.40 4.59 6.93
C LEU A 52 -0.95 5.55 5.84
N VAL A 53 0.34 5.56 5.51
CA VAL A 53 0.89 6.44 4.47
C VAL A 53 1.76 5.62 3.54
N VAL A 54 1.32 5.47 2.30
CA VAL A 54 2.15 4.92 1.22
C VAL A 54 3.00 6.04 0.68
N VAL A 55 4.29 5.80 0.56
CA VAL A 55 5.24 6.78 0.02
C VAL A 55 5.98 6.19 -1.18
N HIS A 56 6.37 7.05 -2.11
CA HIS A 56 7.08 6.66 -3.32
C HIS A 56 8.17 7.70 -3.65
N ARG A 57 9.08 7.37 -4.57
CA ARG A 57 10.02 8.35 -5.11
C ARG A 57 9.37 9.09 -6.29
N HIS A 58 9.83 10.30 -6.57
CA HIS A 58 9.35 11.08 -7.71
C HIS A 58 9.41 10.36 -9.05
N VAL A 59 10.44 9.52 -9.23
CA VAL A 59 10.69 8.77 -10.46
C VAL A 59 9.84 7.50 -10.58
N ASP A 60 9.08 7.16 -9.54
CA ASP A 60 8.31 5.92 -9.46
C ASP A 60 7.28 5.84 -10.58
N THR A 61 7.60 5.04 -11.59
CA THR A 61 6.76 4.79 -12.75
C THR A 61 6.94 3.35 -13.19
N ARG A 62 6.06 2.85 -14.07
CA ARG A 62 6.21 1.49 -14.63
C ARG A 62 7.53 1.28 -15.39
N GLY A 63 8.14 2.35 -15.91
CA GLY A 63 9.42 2.29 -16.62
C GLY A 63 10.65 2.51 -15.72
N GLU A 64 10.44 3.07 -14.53
CA GLU A 64 11.46 3.33 -13.52
C GLU A 64 10.84 3.05 -12.13
N PRO A 65 10.56 1.78 -11.81
CA PRO A 65 9.87 1.41 -10.58
C PRO A 65 10.78 1.66 -9.37
N SER A 66 10.16 1.99 -8.25
CA SER A 66 10.86 2.18 -6.99
C SER A 66 10.08 1.56 -5.82
N PRO A 67 10.77 1.26 -4.70
CA PRO A 67 10.08 0.79 -3.50
C PRO A 67 8.97 1.73 -3.05
N ARG A 68 7.87 1.15 -2.60
CA ARG A 68 6.70 1.87 -2.06
C ARG A 68 6.47 1.54 -0.59
N PRO A 69 7.26 2.12 0.34
CA PRO A 69 7.06 1.89 1.76
C PRO A 69 5.65 2.25 2.21
N LEU A 70 5.02 1.35 2.94
CA LEU A 70 3.86 1.65 3.76
C LEU A 70 4.31 1.97 5.18
N LEU A 71 3.94 3.15 5.65
CA LEU A 71 4.24 3.67 6.98
C LEU A 71 2.98 3.61 7.85
N ILE A 72 3.15 3.13 9.08
CA ILE A 72 2.14 3.27 10.14
C ILE A 72 2.58 4.40 11.05
N VAL A 73 1.80 5.47 11.13
CA VAL A 73 2.04 6.62 11.99
C VAL A 73 0.96 6.68 13.06
N THR A 74 1.35 6.73 14.33
CA THR A 74 0.41 6.81 15.47
C THR A 74 0.60 8.09 16.26
N GLN A 75 -0.46 8.49 16.97
CA GLN A 75 -0.46 9.69 17.80
C GLN A 75 -0.31 9.34 19.29
N ASN A 76 0.75 9.84 19.92
CA ASN A 76 1.02 9.65 21.34
C ASN A 76 0.00 10.40 22.23
N PRO A 77 -0.08 10.07 23.54
CA PRO A 77 -0.94 10.77 24.50
C PRO A 77 -0.81 12.30 24.59
N GLY A 78 0.30 12.89 24.16
CA GLY A 78 0.51 14.34 24.09
C GLY A 78 0.21 14.98 22.73
N GLY A 79 -0.39 14.25 21.79
CA GLY A 79 -0.71 14.76 20.46
C GLY A 79 0.44 14.71 19.45
N THR A 80 1.64 14.31 19.87
CA THR A 80 2.80 14.13 18.99
C THR A 80 2.67 12.86 18.15
N PHE A 81 3.16 12.91 16.91
CA PHE A 81 3.16 11.76 16.00
C PHE A 81 4.48 11.00 16.04
N LYS A 82 4.44 9.70 15.77
CA LYS A 82 5.63 8.87 15.60
C LYS A 82 5.42 7.86 14.46
N LEU A 83 6.51 7.54 13.77
CA LEU A 83 6.56 6.37 12.91
C LEU A 83 6.56 5.12 13.79
N ALA A 84 5.46 4.37 13.78
CA ALA A 84 5.27 3.18 14.61
C ALA A 84 5.78 1.92 13.92
N ALA A 85 5.57 1.80 12.61
CA ALA A 85 6.09 0.68 11.82
C ALA A 85 6.23 1.06 10.35
N ARG A 86 7.00 0.26 9.61
CA ARG A 86 7.26 0.42 8.17
C ARG A 86 7.38 -0.95 7.51
N ASN A 87 6.80 -1.11 6.32
CA ASN A 87 6.98 -2.28 5.46
C ASN A 87 7.27 -1.80 4.04
N ASP A 88 8.31 -2.35 3.40
CA ASP A 88 8.78 -1.95 2.06
C ASP A 88 8.33 -2.89 0.92
N ALA A 89 7.49 -3.88 1.23
CA ALA A 89 7.13 -5.00 0.35
C ALA A 89 5.61 -5.20 0.15
N VAL A 90 4.77 -4.68 1.04
CA VAL A 90 3.32 -4.92 1.05
C VAL A 90 2.58 -4.16 -0.06
N VAL A 91 3.13 -3.03 -0.50
CA VAL A 91 2.63 -2.28 -1.65
C VAL A 91 3.51 -2.63 -2.84
N MET A 92 2.90 -3.17 -3.88
CA MET A 92 3.59 -3.57 -5.11
C MET A 92 4.14 -2.37 -5.87
N HIS A 93 5.30 -2.53 -6.49
CA HIS A 93 5.89 -1.56 -7.40
C HIS A 93 4.99 -1.31 -8.62
N ALA A 94 5.26 -0.22 -9.33
CA ALA A 94 4.49 0.18 -10.51
C ALA A 94 4.48 -0.89 -11.62
N ASP A 95 5.52 -1.72 -11.70
CA ASP A 95 5.75 -2.69 -12.78
C ASP A 95 5.58 -4.15 -12.34
N ASP A 96 5.21 -4.42 -11.09
CA ASP A 96 4.93 -5.78 -10.60
C ASP A 96 3.72 -6.41 -11.30
N ALA A 97 2.98 -5.63 -12.09
CA ALA A 97 1.95 -6.08 -13.01
C ALA A 97 2.27 -5.73 -14.48
N LEU A 98 1.78 -6.60 -15.39
CA LEU A 98 2.14 -6.53 -16.80
C LEU A 98 1.64 -5.27 -17.52
N GLN A 99 0.45 -4.76 -17.17
CA GLN A 99 -0.26 -3.77 -17.99
C GLN A 99 -0.64 -2.49 -17.26
N CYS A 100 -0.79 -2.52 -15.94
CA CYS A 100 -1.13 -1.36 -15.12
C CYS A 100 -0.29 -1.29 -13.87
N ASP A 101 -0.39 -0.17 -13.18
CA ASP A 101 0.10 -0.06 -11.83
C ASP A 101 -0.82 -0.81 -10.87
N PRO A 102 -0.33 -1.85 -10.16
CA PRO A 102 -1.18 -2.68 -9.30
C PRO A 102 -1.70 -1.94 -8.06
N PHE A 103 -1.16 -0.76 -7.72
CA PHE A 103 -1.60 -0.03 -6.53
C PHE A 103 -2.39 1.25 -6.85
N THR A 104 -2.03 1.99 -7.90
CA THR A 104 -2.67 3.28 -8.20
C THR A 104 -3.83 3.20 -9.18
N ASP A 105 -3.91 2.12 -9.97
CA ASP A 105 -4.96 1.98 -10.99
C ASP A 105 -6.20 1.23 -10.46
N ASN A 106 -6.26 0.94 -9.15
CA ASN A 106 -7.50 0.54 -8.49
C ASN A 106 -8.42 1.77 -8.34
N GLY A 107 -9.73 1.58 -8.44
CA GLY A 107 -10.71 2.69 -8.35
C GLY A 107 -10.84 3.34 -6.96
N ASP A 108 -10.01 2.93 -6.00
CA ASP A 108 -10.02 3.31 -4.59
C ASP A 108 -8.63 3.89 -4.18
N SER A 109 -8.33 3.99 -2.88
CA SER A 109 -7.03 4.49 -2.39
C SER A 109 -5.97 3.40 -2.17
N GLY A 110 -6.28 2.14 -2.50
CA GLY A 110 -5.47 0.95 -2.18
C GLY A 110 -5.38 0.61 -0.69
N LEU A 111 -6.05 1.35 0.18
CA LEU A 111 -5.98 1.20 1.64
C LEU A 111 -7.36 1.24 2.30
N ALA A 112 -7.63 0.28 3.17
CA ALA A 112 -8.84 0.25 3.98
C ALA A 112 -8.50 0.09 5.46
N ILE A 113 -9.19 0.83 6.34
CA ILE A 113 -9.07 0.71 7.80
C ILE A 113 -10.46 0.40 8.37
N LYS A 114 -10.55 -0.62 9.21
CA LYS A 114 -11.77 -0.97 9.93
C LYS A 114 -11.41 -1.48 11.33
N ASP A 115 -11.90 -0.78 12.35
CA ASP A 115 -11.59 -1.07 13.75
C ASP A 115 -10.07 -1.14 13.99
N ARG A 116 -9.53 -2.27 14.43
CA ARG A 116 -8.07 -2.44 14.63
C ARG A 116 -7.38 -3.15 13.47
N TYR A 117 -8.05 -3.23 12.33
CA TYR A 117 -7.58 -3.90 11.13
C TYR A 117 -7.33 -2.89 10.03
N PHE A 118 -6.34 -3.19 9.20
CA PHE A 118 -6.21 -2.54 7.92
C PHE A 118 -5.87 -3.53 6.82
N THR A 119 -6.23 -3.18 5.59
CA THR A 119 -5.96 -3.96 4.39
C THR A 119 -5.23 -3.09 3.38
N VAL A 120 -4.19 -3.64 2.77
CA VAL A 120 -3.58 -3.14 1.53
C VAL A 120 -4.20 -3.93 0.38
N GLN A 121 -4.63 -3.21 -0.65
CA GLN A 121 -5.20 -3.78 -1.87
C GLN A 121 -4.27 -3.48 -3.04
N ASN A 122 -3.72 -4.55 -3.64
CA ASN A 122 -3.10 -4.50 -4.95
C ASN A 122 -4.08 -5.14 -5.95
N GLU A 123 -4.32 -4.53 -7.11
CA GLU A 123 -5.30 -4.99 -8.09
C GLU A 123 -4.92 -4.56 -9.50
N VAL A 124 -5.28 -5.39 -10.48
CA VAL A 124 -5.17 -5.07 -11.91
C VAL A 124 -6.47 -5.43 -12.59
N ALA A 125 -6.98 -4.52 -13.43
CA ALA A 125 -8.18 -4.73 -14.24
C ALA A 125 -8.01 -4.33 -15.72
N CYS A 126 -6.76 -4.19 -16.20
CA CYS A 126 -6.44 -3.79 -17.57
C CYS A 126 -5.81 -4.93 -18.37
N GLY A 127 -6.61 -5.96 -18.65
CA GLY A 127 -6.20 -7.13 -19.43
C GLY A 127 -5.91 -8.34 -18.56
N GLN A 128 -5.11 -8.18 -17.50
CA GLN A 128 -5.17 -9.10 -16.36
C GLN A 128 -6.28 -8.66 -15.41
N HIS A 129 -6.89 -9.62 -14.72
CA HIS A 129 -7.93 -9.37 -13.73
C HIS A 129 -7.59 -10.15 -12.47
N TRP A 130 -6.99 -9.48 -11.49
CA TRP A 130 -6.71 -10.06 -10.19
C TRP A 130 -6.67 -9.01 -9.10
N SER A 131 -6.93 -9.42 -7.86
CA SER A 131 -6.76 -8.62 -6.66
C SER A 131 -6.02 -9.43 -5.59
N ASP A 132 -5.26 -8.72 -4.78
CA ASP A 132 -4.53 -9.20 -3.62
C ASP A 132 -4.83 -8.30 -2.42
N TYR A 133 -5.49 -8.87 -1.42
CA TYR A 133 -5.89 -8.19 -0.19
C TYR A 133 -5.09 -8.70 1.00
N ILE A 134 -4.16 -7.89 1.48
CA ILE A 134 -3.28 -8.23 2.61
C ILE A 134 -3.77 -7.49 3.86
N THR A 135 -4.32 -8.23 4.82
CA THR A 135 -4.89 -7.68 6.05
C THR A 135 -3.96 -7.88 7.25
N PHE A 136 -3.81 -6.82 8.04
CA PHE A 136 -3.11 -6.81 9.33
C PHE A 136 -4.07 -6.38 10.44
N HIS A 137 -3.71 -6.72 11.67
CA HIS A 137 -4.47 -6.33 12.86
C HIS A 137 -3.55 -5.93 14.00
N TYR A 138 -3.96 -4.96 14.81
CA TYR A 138 -3.22 -4.58 16.01
C TYR A 138 -3.38 -5.63 17.10
N ASP A 139 -2.26 -6.11 17.63
CA ASP A 139 -2.17 -6.96 18.81
C ASP A 139 -1.71 -6.13 20.02
N ALA A 140 -2.60 -5.97 20.99
CA ALA A 140 -2.34 -5.15 22.17
C ALA A 140 -1.23 -5.70 23.07
N GLY A 141 -1.06 -7.03 23.11
CA GLY A 141 -0.03 -7.68 23.93
C GLY A 141 1.38 -7.43 23.42
N ARG A 142 1.54 -7.43 22.10
CA ARG A 142 2.81 -7.16 21.39
C ARG A 142 3.01 -5.69 21.07
N ARG A 143 1.93 -4.90 21.09
CA ARG A 143 1.91 -3.49 20.71
C ARG A 143 2.42 -3.29 19.27
N ASP A 144 1.99 -4.18 18.40
CA ASP A 144 2.40 -4.25 17.00
C ASP A 144 1.24 -4.73 16.11
N TRP A 145 1.38 -4.57 14.81
CA TRP A 145 0.42 -5.05 13.82
C TRP A 145 0.90 -6.40 13.31
N LEU A 146 0.04 -7.41 13.38
CA LEU A 146 0.33 -8.75 12.93
C LEU A 146 -0.43 -9.05 11.65
N PHE A 147 0.22 -9.79 10.75
CA PHE A 147 -0.44 -10.38 9.61
C PHE A 147 -1.66 -11.17 10.08
N HIS A 148 -2.79 -10.97 9.42
CA HIS A 148 -4.04 -11.66 9.72
C HIS A 148 -4.37 -12.67 8.61
N LYS A 149 -4.42 -12.18 7.36
CA LYS A 149 -4.69 -13.00 6.18
C LYS A 149 -4.31 -12.27 4.90
N GLU A 150 -4.14 -13.03 3.84
CA GLU A 150 -4.00 -12.59 2.46
C GLU A 150 -5.03 -13.33 1.62
N ILE A 151 -5.68 -12.62 0.69
CA ILE A 151 -6.65 -13.20 -0.23
C ILE A 151 -6.28 -12.76 -1.63
N VAL A 152 -5.88 -13.71 -2.47
CA VAL A 152 -5.62 -13.49 -3.88
C VAL A 152 -6.78 -14.06 -4.69
N GLN A 153 -7.39 -13.22 -5.51
CA GLN A 153 -8.47 -13.56 -6.42
C GLN A 153 -8.03 -13.24 -7.84
N SER A 154 -8.19 -14.19 -8.76
CA SER A 154 -7.95 -13.96 -10.19
C SER A 154 -9.20 -14.28 -10.99
N SER A 155 -9.29 -13.72 -12.18
CA SER A 155 -10.36 -14.00 -13.13
C SER A 155 -9.77 -14.19 -14.52
N HIS A 156 -10.40 -15.07 -15.30
CA HIS A 156 -10.05 -15.31 -16.69
C HIS A 156 -11.25 -15.01 -17.60
N LEU A 157 -10.98 -14.83 -18.90
CA LEU A 157 -12.06 -14.65 -19.88
C LEU A 157 -12.90 -15.93 -19.96
N GLY A 158 -14.21 -15.77 -19.89
CA GLY A 158 -15.13 -16.88 -20.05
C GLY A 158 -15.16 -17.39 -21.50
N ASP A 159 -15.26 -18.71 -21.65
CA ASP A 159 -15.36 -19.35 -22.98
C ASP A 159 -16.80 -19.41 -23.52
N ASP A 160 -17.81 -19.12 -22.68
CA ASP A 160 -19.22 -19.11 -23.08
C ASP A 160 -19.62 -17.72 -23.64
N PRO A 161 -20.03 -17.63 -24.92
CA PRO A 161 -20.45 -16.36 -25.52
C PRO A 161 -21.71 -15.75 -24.90
N ASN A 162 -22.48 -16.51 -24.11
CA ASN A 162 -23.65 -16.02 -23.37
C ASN A 162 -23.43 -15.96 -21.85
N GLY A 163 -22.23 -16.34 -21.38
CA GLY A 163 -21.86 -16.31 -19.97
C GLY A 163 -21.26 -14.98 -19.54
N ASP A 164 -20.86 -14.91 -18.27
CA ASP A 164 -20.09 -13.76 -17.76
C ASP A 164 -18.77 -13.64 -18.52
N ALA A 165 -18.45 -12.42 -18.95
CA ALA A 165 -17.23 -12.14 -19.72
C ALA A 165 -15.96 -12.48 -18.93
N LEU A 166 -16.01 -12.34 -17.60
CA LEU A 166 -14.96 -12.75 -16.68
C LEU A 166 -15.50 -13.79 -15.71
N GLN A 167 -14.79 -14.91 -15.61
CA GLN A 167 -15.07 -15.96 -14.63
C GLN A 167 -14.01 -15.92 -13.53
N ALA A 168 -14.46 -15.89 -12.29
CA ALA A 168 -13.57 -15.87 -11.13
C ALA A 168 -12.98 -17.26 -10.87
N ASP A 169 -11.67 -17.34 -10.71
CA ASP A 169 -10.99 -18.53 -10.22
C ASP A 169 -11.28 -18.76 -8.73
N PRO A 170 -11.02 -19.94 -8.17
CA PRO A 170 -11.06 -20.12 -6.72
C PRO A 170 -10.06 -19.20 -6.01
N ALA A 171 -10.53 -18.42 -5.03
CA ALA A 171 -9.66 -17.56 -4.23
C ALA A 171 -8.60 -18.37 -3.48
N LYS A 172 -7.34 -17.93 -3.54
CA LYS A 172 -6.27 -18.42 -2.67
C LYS A 172 -6.29 -17.61 -1.37
N VAL A 173 -6.39 -18.29 -0.24
CA VAL A 173 -6.43 -17.66 1.08
C VAL A 173 -5.28 -18.16 1.94
N THR A 174 -4.37 -17.27 2.29
CA THR A 174 -3.30 -17.53 3.25
C THR A 174 -3.70 -16.92 4.59
N LYS A 175 -3.75 -17.73 5.65
CA LYS A 175 -4.08 -17.25 7.01
C LYS A 175 -2.81 -17.18 7.86
N ALA A 176 -2.79 -16.27 8.81
CA ALA A 176 -1.71 -16.21 9.80
C ALA A 176 -1.58 -17.53 10.58
N ASP A 177 -0.33 -17.95 10.80
CA ASP A 177 -0.01 -19.03 11.75
C ASP A 177 0.07 -18.43 13.16
N SER A 178 -0.87 -18.81 14.02
CA SER A 178 -0.92 -18.31 15.40
C SER A 178 0.29 -18.74 16.24
N LYS A 179 1.01 -19.80 15.85
CA LYS A 179 2.24 -20.24 16.52
C LYS A 179 3.46 -19.44 16.08
N HIS A 180 3.44 -18.88 14.88
CA HIS A 180 4.53 -18.11 14.28
C HIS A 180 4.00 -16.77 13.75
N PRO A 181 3.59 -15.85 14.64
CA PRO A 181 3.01 -14.58 14.22
C PRO A 181 4.05 -13.75 13.45
N VAL A 182 3.64 -13.24 12.29
CA VAL A 182 4.45 -12.35 11.44
C VAL A 182 4.03 -10.92 11.70
N THR A 183 4.97 -10.06 12.08
CA THR A 183 4.68 -8.64 12.26
C THR A 183 4.55 -7.93 10.92
N PHE A 184 3.91 -6.77 10.91
CA PHE A 184 3.77 -5.93 9.74
C PHE A 184 5.13 -5.62 9.12
N GLY A 185 6.15 -5.25 9.91
CA GLY A 185 7.49 -4.97 9.36
C GLY A 185 8.20 -6.20 8.77
N GLN A 186 7.84 -7.41 9.20
CA GLN A 186 8.45 -8.67 8.76
C GLN A 186 7.72 -9.32 7.59
N TRP A 187 6.45 -8.98 7.34
CA TRP A 187 5.67 -9.59 6.28
C TRP A 187 6.31 -9.37 4.91
N ARG A 188 6.32 -10.42 4.09
CA ARG A 188 6.81 -10.45 2.72
C ARG A 188 5.89 -11.32 1.87
N PRO A 189 5.74 -11.03 0.56
CA PRO A 189 4.97 -11.89 -0.34
C PRO A 189 5.63 -13.27 -0.49
N GLU A 190 4.83 -14.25 -0.90
CA GLU A 190 5.35 -15.57 -1.25
C GLU A 190 6.43 -15.41 -2.34
N ASP A 191 7.56 -16.10 -2.18
CA ASP A 191 8.76 -16.01 -3.02
C ASP A 191 9.66 -14.77 -2.89
N TRP A 192 9.35 -13.80 -2.02
CA TRP A 192 10.19 -12.60 -1.79
C TRP A 192 11.69 -12.92 -1.62
N CYS A 193 12.00 -13.93 -0.82
CA CYS A 193 13.38 -14.31 -0.49
C CYS A 193 14.15 -14.96 -1.66
N ARG A 194 13.47 -15.34 -2.76
CA ARG A 194 14.15 -15.80 -3.98
C ARG A 194 14.93 -14.67 -4.61
N GLU A 195 14.37 -13.47 -4.59
CA GLU A 195 14.91 -12.27 -5.23
C GLU A 195 15.65 -11.37 -4.22
N HIS A 196 15.23 -11.38 -2.96
CA HIS A 196 15.74 -10.50 -1.91
C HIS A 196 16.52 -11.26 -0.83
N LYS A 197 17.49 -12.09 -1.23
CA LYS A 197 18.26 -12.96 -0.33
C LYS A 197 18.92 -12.26 0.87
N ASN A 198 19.18 -10.96 0.75
CA ASN A 198 19.83 -10.18 1.79
C ASN A 198 18.87 -9.51 2.78
N ASP A 199 17.56 -9.56 2.54
CA ASP A 199 16.54 -8.99 3.42
C ASP A 199 16.60 -9.66 4.81
N PRO A 200 16.57 -8.89 5.92
CA PRO A 200 16.52 -9.45 7.27
C PRO A 200 15.37 -10.43 7.53
N ALA A 201 14.26 -10.33 6.80
CA ALA A 201 13.13 -11.27 6.89
C ALA A 201 13.43 -12.64 6.24
N CYS A 202 14.53 -12.77 5.51
CA CYS A 202 14.94 -13.98 4.78
C CYS A 202 16.08 -14.77 5.46
N ARG A 203 16.43 -14.43 6.70
CA ARG A 203 17.55 -15.02 7.46
C ARG A 203 17.09 -15.77 8.70
#